data_AF-A0A499UI93-F1
#
_entry.id   AF-A0A499UI93-F1
#
_cell.length_a   1.000
_cell.length_b   1.000
_cell.length_c   1.000
_cell.angle_alpha   90.00
_cell.angle_beta   90.00
_cell.angle_gamma   90.00
#
_symmetry.space_group_name_H-M   'P 1'
#
loop_
_entity.id
_entity.type
_entity.pdbx_description
1 polymer ?
#
loop_
_entity_poly.entity_id
_entity_poly.type
_entity_poly.pdbx_seq_one_letter_code
_entity_poly.pdbx_strand_id
1 'polypeptide(L)'
;MITVIVIPVDPGQPIRFQQLEPSDIDAYQQIVGGNLQIVGLDRPPAGMYLNESGKLNRMRVNHRATTLMWVHNSAFRNRDVIVGPALIVGPPNRHGDDTSAPQDLTDLLLHTERYRFQLWTGGDSRWASDPEVFTDWTEAYRYALQQVETQEDAQEVRVVAELSDELREQWFKLGIENPWISSADDPPFTRNSFVGCYSVEELAERIGHGNWAIGTALYYRDLCFINQVEGGDEWLTIRHGIPFESMTLEPSIEEGRFAPLVRRLLAASKEQCQQLKY
;
A
#
# COMPACT_ATOMS: atom_id res chain seq x y z
N MET A 1 -13.98 -18.94 3.71
CA MET A 1 -14.08 -17.49 3.95
C MET A 1 -12.90 -16.70 3.41
N ILE A 2 -13.20 -15.65 2.66
CA ILE A 2 -12.28 -14.56 2.27
C ILE A 2 -12.81 -13.22 2.78
N THR A 3 -11.91 -12.26 2.97
CA THR A 3 -12.28 -10.87 3.31
C THR A 3 -12.32 -10.03 2.05
N VAL A 4 -13.41 -9.29 1.84
CA VAL A 4 -13.65 -8.46 0.66
C VAL A 4 -13.93 -7.01 1.06
N ILE A 5 -13.67 -6.06 0.16
CA ILE A 5 -14.01 -4.63 0.38
C ILE A 5 -15.26 -4.30 -0.40
N VAL A 6 -16.32 -3.89 0.29
CA VAL A 6 -17.56 -3.42 -0.33
C VAL A 6 -17.52 -1.90 -0.45
N ILE A 7 -17.81 -1.39 -1.65
CA ILE A 7 -17.86 0.03 -1.97
C ILE A 7 -19.30 0.41 -2.33
N PRO A 8 -20.10 0.94 -1.37
CA PRO A 8 -21.45 1.40 -1.66
C PRO A 8 -21.46 2.55 -2.67
N VAL A 9 -22.54 2.67 -3.43
CA VAL A 9 -22.75 3.79 -4.37
C VAL A 9 -23.04 5.11 -3.63
N ASP A 10 -23.65 5.02 -2.45
CA ASP A 10 -23.97 6.18 -1.61
C ASP A 10 -22.74 6.63 -0.83
N PRO A 11 -22.21 7.85 -1.05
CA PRO A 11 -21.04 8.34 -0.35
C PRO A 11 -21.24 8.47 1.17
N GLY A 12 -22.50 8.61 1.64
CA GLY A 12 -22.81 8.64 3.07
C GLY A 12 -22.66 7.28 3.77
N GLN A 13 -22.56 6.18 3.00
CA GLN A 13 -22.30 4.86 3.52
C GLN A 13 -20.79 4.55 3.43
N PRO A 14 -20.11 4.21 4.54
CA PRO A 14 -18.69 3.92 4.51
C PRO A 14 -18.40 2.66 3.69
N ILE A 15 -17.19 2.58 3.14
CA ILE A 15 -16.66 1.31 2.67
C ILE A 15 -16.52 0.35 3.86
N ARG A 16 -16.60 -0.96 3.62
CA ARG A 16 -16.60 -1.94 4.72
C ARG A 16 -16.02 -3.26 4.30
N PHE A 17 -15.49 -3.99 5.29
CA PHE A 17 -15.18 -5.40 5.11
C PHE A 17 -16.44 -6.26 5.19
N GLN A 18 -16.42 -7.35 4.43
CA GLN A 18 -17.34 -8.45 4.59
C GLN A 18 -16.55 -9.75 4.48
N GLN A 19 -16.94 -10.77 5.24
CA GLN A 19 -16.43 -12.12 4.99
C GLN A 19 -17.43 -12.85 4.11
N LEU A 20 -16.95 -13.46 3.03
CA LEU A 20 -17.75 -14.21 2.08
C LEU A 20 -17.12 -15.58 1.83
N GLU A 21 -17.95 -16.57 1.51
CA GLU A 21 -17.43 -17.79 0.91
C GLU A 21 -17.14 -17.53 -0.58
N PRO A 22 -15.95 -17.87 -1.10
CA PRO A 22 -15.61 -17.62 -2.51
C PRO A 22 -16.59 -18.23 -3.50
N SER A 23 -17.19 -19.37 -3.15
CA SER A 23 -18.16 -20.07 -3.99
C SER A 23 -19.59 -19.52 -3.91
N ASP A 24 -19.86 -18.55 -3.02
CA ASP A 24 -21.20 -17.98 -2.82
C ASP A 24 -21.47 -16.85 -3.81
N ILE A 25 -21.72 -17.23 -5.06
CA ILE A 25 -22.01 -16.30 -6.17
C ILE A 25 -23.26 -15.45 -5.88
N ASP A 26 -24.26 -16.01 -5.20
CA ASP A 26 -25.49 -15.30 -4.87
C ASP A 26 -25.20 -14.13 -3.92
N ALA A 27 -24.32 -14.29 -2.93
CA ALA A 27 -23.89 -13.20 -2.06
C ALA A 27 -23.20 -12.07 -2.84
N TYR A 28 -22.40 -12.38 -3.86
CA TYR A 28 -21.72 -11.39 -4.69
C TYR A 28 -22.75 -10.62 -5.52
N GLN A 29 -23.69 -11.35 -6.15
CA GLN A 29 -24.76 -10.77 -6.96
C GLN A 29 -25.67 -9.87 -6.13
N GLN A 30 -25.97 -10.24 -4.88
CA GLN A 30 -26.74 -9.41 -3.95
C GLN A 30 -26.02 -8.10 -3.63
N ILE A 31 -24.69 -8.13 -3.47
CA ILE A 31 -23.90 -6.93 -3.19
C ILE A 31 -23.89 -5.98 -4.38
N VAL A 32 -23.54 -6.46 -5.58
CA VAL A 32 -23.43 -5.59 -6.77
C VAL A 32 -24.81 -5.25 -7.38
N GLY A 33 -25.83 -6.03 -7.04
CA GLY A 33 -27.22 -5.82 -7.43
C GLY A 33 -27.58 -6.40 -8.80
N GLY A 34 -26.95 -7.49 -9.22
CA GLY A 34 -27.22 -8.16 -10.50
C GLY A 34 -26.13 -9.14 -10.94
N ASN A 35 -26.12 -9.48 -12.23
CA ASN A 35 -25.11 -10.38 -12.80
C ASN A 35 -23.70 -9.80 -12.63
N LEU A 36 -22.73 -10.69 -12.42
CA LEU A 36 -21.35 -10.31 -12.12
C LEU A 36 -20.58 -10.00 -13.39
N GLN A 37 -19.90 -8.86 -13.39
CA GLN A 37 -18.77 -8.56 -14.26
C GLN A 37 -17.58 -8.22 -13.38
N ILE A 38 -16.37 -8.56 -13.82
CA ILE A 38 -15.14 -8.23 -13.12
C ILE A 38 -14.28 -7.30 -13.96
N VAL A 39 -13.63 -6.32 -13.31
CA VAL A 39 -12.53 -5.54 -13.88
C VAL A 39 -11.26 -5.77 -13.05
N GLY A 40 -10.11 -5.83 -13.72
CA GLY A 40 -8.81 -6.03 -13.06
C GLY A 40 -8.23 -4.72 -12.53
N LEU A 41 -7.59 -4.79 -11.37
CA LEU A 41 -6.72 -3.75 -10.82
C LEU A 41 -5.28 -4.26 -10.85
N ASP A 42 -4.31 -3.37 -11.10
CA ASP A 42 -2.92 -3.75 -11.35
C ASP A 42 -2.00 -3.50 -10.14
N ARG A 43 -2.29 -2.48 -9.32
CA ARG A 43 -1.38 -2.02 -8.25
C ARG A 43 -2.12 -1.72 -6.95
N PRO A 44 -2.27 -2.68 -6.02
CA PRO A 44 -1.89 -4.08 -6.14
C PRO A 44 -2.84 -4.86 -7.08
N PRO A 45 -2.42 -6.04 -7.58
CA PRO A 45 -3.28 -6.94 -8.32
C PRO A 45 -4.54 -7.30 -7.53
N ALA A 46 -5.70 -7.06 -8.12
CA ALA A 46 -7.00 -7.35 -7.51
C ALA A 46 -8.12 -7.45 -8.57
N GLY A 47 -9.26 -7.98 -8.16
CA GLY A 47 -10.49 -7.99 -8.96
C GLY A 47 -11.54 -7.05 -8.35
N MET A 48 -12.26 -6.29 -9.17
CA MET A 48 -13.42 -5.52 -8.75
C MET A 48 -14.67 -6.02 -9.47
N TYR A 49 -15.57 -6.67 -8.73
CA TYR A 49 -16.88 -7.08 -9.20
C TYR A 49 -17.87 -5.93 -9.20
N LEU A 50 -18.70 -5.91 -10.23
CA LEU A 50 -19.76 -4.94 -10.48
C LEU A 50 -20.94 -5.60 -11.19
N ASN A 51 -22.05 -4.89 -11.29
CA ASN A 51 -23.22 -5.35 -12.04
C ASN A 51 -23.00 -5.19 -13.55
N GLU A 52 -22.90 -6.30 -14.29
CA GLU A 52 -22.72 -6.36 -15.74
C GLU A 52 -23.77 -5.52 -16.49
N SER A 53 -25.01 -5.53 -16.00
CA SER A 53 -26.13 -4.78 -16.61
C SER A 53 -26.32 -3.40 -16.00
N GLY A 54 -25.44 -2.94 -15.10
CA GLY A 54 -25.64 -1.72 -14.33
C GLY A 54 -25.80 -0.47 -15.20
N LYS A 55 -25.02 -0.35 -16.28
CA LYS A 55 -25.10 0.79 -17.22
C LYS A 55 -26.39 0.75 -18.04
N LEU A 56 -26.78 -0.44 -18.52
CA LEU A 56 -28.05 -0.65 -19.24
C LEU A 56 -29.24 -0.31 -18.33
N ASN A 57 -29.15 -0.67 -17.05
CA ASN A 57 -30.15 -0.40 -16.03
C ASN A 57 -30.09 1.04 -15.47
N ARG A 58 -29.20 1.90 -16.00
CA ARG A 58 -29.03 3.29 -15.59
C ARG A 58 -28.76 3.46 -14.08
N MET A 59 -28.01 2.53 -13.49
CA MET A 59 -27.55 2.66 -12.11
C MET A 59 -26.69 3.93 -11.94
N ARG A 60 -26.71 4.49 -10.73
CA ARG A 60 -25.91 5.68 -10.41
C ARG A 60 -24.41 5.38 -10.51
N VAL A 61 -23.65 6.36 -10.99
CA VAL A 61 -22.17 6.29 -10.97
C VAL A 61 -21.68 6.19 -9.54
N ASN A 62 -20.77 5.25 -9.31
CA ASN A 62 -20.05 5.09 -8.06
C ASN A 62 -18.69 5.77 -8.20
N HIS A 63 -18.63 7.04 -7.80
CA HIS A 63 -17.41 7.85 -7.93
C HIS A 63 -16.24 7.24 -7.16
N ARG A 64 -16.47 6.67 -5.97
CA ARG A 64 -15.43 6.03 -5.16
C ARG A 64 -14.83 4.82 -5.86
N ALA A 65 -15.67 3.92 -6.38
CA ALA A 65 -15.20 2.74 -7.13
C ALA A 65 -14.51 3.14 -8.45
N THR A 66 -15.04 4.15 -9.13
CA THR A 66 -14.45 4.69 -10.38
C THR A 66 -13.07 5.29 -10.13
N THR A 67 -12.94 6.12 -9.10
CA THR A 67 -11.66 6.72 -8.71
C THR A 67 -10.62 5.65 -8.35
N LEU A 68 -11.02 4.63 -7.57
CA LEU A 68 -10.15 3.50 -7.26
C LEU A 68 -9.72 2.75 -8.52
N MET A 69 -10.65 2.44 -9.42
CA MET A 69 -10.33 1.80 -10.70
C MET A 69 -9.32 2.63 -11.52
N TRP A 70 -9.50 3.95 -11.62
CA TRP A 70 -8.62 4.81 -12.43
C TRP A 70 -7.22 4.99 -11.88
N VAL A 71 -7.07 4.96 -10.56
CA VAL A 71 -5.75 5.01 -9.90
C VAL A 71 -5.06 3.65 -10.01
N HIS A 72 -5.79 2.56 -9.78
CA HIS A 72 -5.20 1.22 -9.72
C HIS A 72 -5.15 0.49 -11.07
N ASN A 73 -5.79 1.05 -12.11
CA ASN A 73 -5.69 0.60 -13.50
C ASN A 73 -5.85 1.81 -14.44
N SER A 74 -4.71 2.34 -14.87
CA SER A 74 -4.64 3.54 -15.73
C SER A 74 -5.29 3.34 -17.10
N ALA A 75 -5.45 2.08 -17.56
CA ALA A 75 -6.07 1.78 -18.85
C ALA A 75 -7.56 2.14 -18.93
N PHE A 76 -8.25 2.25 -17.78
CA PHE A 76 -9.65 2.68 -17.72
C PHE A 76 -9.85 4.18 -17.48
N ARG A 77 -8.77 4.91 -17.12
CA ARG A 77 -8.81 6.34 -16.79
C ARG A 77 -9.42 7.13 -17.94
N ASN A 78 -10.43 7.94 -17.65
CA ASN A 78 -11.17 8.76 -18.63
C ASN A 78 -11.82 7.97 -19.78
N ARG A 79 -11.94 6.64 -19.67
CA ARG A 79 -12.54 5.77 -20.69
C ARG A 79 -13.79 5.06 -20.20
N ASP A 80 -13.82 4.72 -18.92
CA ASP A 80 -14.97 4.03 -18.35
C ASP A 80 -15.27 4.43 -16.90
N VAL A 81 -16.50 4.20 -16.46
CA VAL A 81 -16.96 4.47 -15.08
C VAL A 81 -17.66 3.25 -14.49
N ILE A 82 -17.54 3.12 -13.17
CA ILE A 82 -18.24 2.11 -12.39
C ILE A 82 -19.61 2.65 -11.99
N VAL A 83 -20.66 1.85 -12.19
CA VAL A 83 -22.03 2.18 -11.76
C VAL A 83 -22.53 1.13 -10.76
N GLY A 84 -23.29 1.59 -9.76
CA GLY A 84 -23.77 0.75 -8.67
C GLY A 84 -22.70 0.40 -7.62
N PRO A 85 -23.08 -0.38 -6.60
CA PRO A 85 -22.12 -0.90 -5.62
C PRO A 85 -21.05 -1.78 -6.28
N ALA A 86 -19.85 -1.78 -5.71
CA ALA A 86 -18.74 -2.60 -6.19
C ALA A 86 -18.13 -3.42 -5.04
N LEU A 87 -17.43 -4.48 -5.40
CA LEU A 87 -16.83 -5.45 -4.49
C LEU A 87 -15.39 -5.74 -4.93
N ILE A 88 -14.40 -5.51 -4.07
CA ILE A 88 -13.00 -5.83 -4.36
C ILE A 88 -12.60 -7.15 -3.68
N VAL A 89 -11.95 -8.01 -4.46
CA VAL A 89 -11.33 -9.29 -4.06
C VAL A 89 -9.84 -9.31 -4.42
N GLY A 90 -9.09 -10.25 -3.86
CA GLY A 90 -7.71 -10.51 -4.24
C GLY A 90 -7.60 -11.28 -5.56
N PRO A 91 -6.38 -11.46 -6.10
CA PRO A 91 -6.17 -12.24 -7.31
C PRO A 91 -6.59 -13.71 -7.07
N PRO A 92 -7.08 -14.41 -8.09
CA PRO A 92 -7.49 -15.80 -7.93
C PRO A 92 -6.30 -16.68 -7.54
N ASN A 93 -6.58 -17.70 -6.73
CA ASN A 93 -5.58 -18.70 -6.37
C ASN A 93 -5.32 -19.67 -7.55
N ARG A 94 -4.45 -20.66 -7.37
CA ARG A 94 -4.11 -21.67 -8.41
C ARG A 94 -5.30 -22.53 -8.89
N HIS A 95 -6.40 -22.55 -8.14
CA HIS A 95 -7.63 -23.26 -8.48
C HIS A 95 -8.65 -22.36 -9.18
N GLY A 96 -8.35 -21.07 -9.31
CA GLY A 96 -9.24 -20.08 -9.90
C GLY A 96 -10.21 -19.43 -8.92
N ASP A 97 -10.15 -19.77 -7.62
CA ASP A 97 -11.04 -19.16 -6.63
C ASP A 97 -10.51 -17.79 -6.19
N ASP A 98 -11.42 -16.84 -5.98
CA ASP A 98 -11.11 -15.53 -5.44
C ASP A 98 -10.40 -15.64 -4.07
N THR A 99 -9.45 -14.73 -3.84
CA THR A 99 -8.76 -14.61 -2.54
C THR A 99 -9.19 -13.34 -1.81
N SER A 100 -8.74 -13.18 -0.57
CA SER A 100 -9.04 -11.97 0.20
C SER A 100 -8.46 -10.74 -0.50
N ALA A 101 -9.18 -9.62 -0.43
CA ALA A 101 -8.71 -8.33 -0.93
C ALA A 101 -7.28 -8.04 -0.46
N PRO A 102 -6.42 -7.43 -1.31
CA PRO A 102 -5.03 -7.21 -0.94
C PRO A 102 -4.92 -6.44 0.38
N GLN A 103 -4.04 -6.92 1.25
CA GLN A 103 -3.84 -6.34 2.58
C GLN A 103 -3.38 -4.88 2.48
N ASP A 104 -2.60 -4.54 1.47
CA ASP A 104 -2.11 -3.18 1.22
C ASP A 104 -3.25 -2.20 0.93
N LEU A 105 -4.21 -2.62 0.10
CA LEU A 105 -5.39 -1.82 -0.22
C LEU A 105 -6.36 -1.74 0.96
N THR A 106 -6.52 -2.85 1.68
CA THR A 106 -7.29 -2.96 2.92
C THR A 106 -6.79 -1.95 3.96
N ASP A 107 -5.50 -1.95 4.24
CA ASP A 107 -4.93 -1.06 5.25
C ASP A 107 -4.86 0.39 4.79
N LEU A 108 -4.60 0.61 3.50
CA LEU A 108 -4.65 1.95 2.92
C LEU A 108 -6.05 2.54 3.10
N LEU A 109 -7.12 1.84 2.73
CA LEU A 109 -8.45 2.45 2.71
C LEU A 109 -9.15 2.50 4.07
N LEU A 110 -8.78 1.64 5.03
CA LEU A 110 -9.54 1.46 6.28
C LEU A 110 -8.72 1.68 7.56
N HIS A 111 -7.38 1.63 7.50
CA HIS A 111 -6.54 1.73 8.69
C HIS A 111 -5.49 2.84 8.61
N THR A 112 -5.46 3.59 7.50
CA THR A 112 -4.51 4.69 7.30
C THR A 112 -5.15 6.01 7.71
N GLU A 113 -4.44 6.78 8.54
CA GLU A 113 -4.92 8.07 9.04
C GLU A 113 -4.42 9.25 8.18
N ARG A 114 -3.27 9.08 7.54
CA ARG A 114 -2.61 10.12 6.75
C ARG A 114 -2.17 9.55 5.41
N TYR A 115 -2.41 10.30 4.35
CA TYR A 115 -2.19 9.88 2.97
C TYR A 115 -1.33 10.90 2.26
N ARG A 116 -0.53 10.41 1.33
CA ARG A 116 0.14 11.21 0.31
C ARG A 116 -0.07 10.52 -1.03
N PHE A 117 0.17 11.22 -2.13
CA PHE A 117 0.25 10.57 -3.43
C PHE A 117 1.67 10.69 -4.01
N GLN A 118 1.95 9.80 -4.94
CA GLN A 118 3.19 9.77 -5.69
C GLN A 118 2.87 9.70 -7.17
N LEU A 119 3.63 10.45 -7.97
CA LEU A 119 3.52 10.47 -9.42
C LEU A 119 4.74 9.80 -10.04
N TRP A 120 4.48 9.07 -11.11
CA TRP A 120 5.51 8.59 -12.01
C TRP A 120 5.45 9.42 -13.29
N THR A 121 6.53 10.15 -13.58
CA THR A 121 6.67 10.93 -14.81
C THR A 121 7.65 10.24 -15.76
N GLY A 122 7.41 10.32 -17.06
CA GLY A 122 8.23 9.57 -18.04
C GLY A 122 9.72 9.94 -18.06
N GLY A 123 10.09 11.13 -17.56
CA GLY A 123 11.47 11.62 -17.56
C GLY A 123 12.30 11.18 -16.35
N ASP A 124 11.67 11.01 -15.19
CA ASP A 124 12.30 10.59 -13.95
C ASP A 124 11.89 9.14 -13.71
N SER A 125 12.81 8.17 -13.84
CA SER A 125 12.53 6.75 -13.55
C SER A 125 12.34 6.47 -12.04
N ARG A 126 11.60 7.34 -11.34
CA ARG A 126 11.34 7.29 -9.91
C ARG A 126 9.96 7.88 -9.59
N TRP A 127 9.36 7.37 -8.51
CA TRP A 127 8.18 7.95 -7.91
C TRP A 127 8.54 9.27 -7.21
N ALA A 128 7.89 10.36 -7.62
CA ALA A 128 7.99 11.66 -6.95
C ALA A 128 6.82 11.83 -5.97
N SER A 129 7.13 12.11 -4.71
CA SER A 129 6.16 12.41 -3.66
C SER A 129 5.78 13.89 -3.68
N ASP A 130 4.50 14.19 -3.61
CA ASP A 130 4.00 15.55 -3.40
C ASP A 130 4.06 15.94 -1.91
N PRO A 131 4.30 17.20 -1.53
CA PRO A 131 4.33 17.61 -0.13
C PRO A 131 2.96 17.53 0.58
N GLU A 132 1.84 17.56 -0.16
CA GLU A 132 0.50 17.60 0.42
C GLU A 132 0.13 16.30 1.14
N VAL A 133 -0.45 16.44 2.34
CA VAL A 133 -0.87 15.32 3.19
C VAL A 133 -2.37 15.43 3.45
N PHE A 134 -3.08 14.33 3.23
CA PHE A 134 -4.53 14.23 3.40
C PHE A 134 -4.85 13.33 4.60
N THR A 135 -6.02 13.52 5.20
CA THR A 135 -6.54 12.63 6.26
C THR A 135 -7.74 11.80 5.80
N ASP A 136 -8.21 12.04 4.59
CA ASP A 136 -9.30 11.29 3.96
C ASP A 136 -8.80 10.69 2.65
N TRP A 137 -8.99 9.38 2.50
CA TRP A 137 -8.52 8.68 1.30
C TRP A 137 -9.28 9.13 0.05
N THR A 138 -10.58 9.48 0.14
CA THR A 138 -11.34 9.89 -1.04
C THR A 138 -10.83 11.21 -1.58
N GLU A 139 -10.45 12.15 -0.72
CA GLU A 139 -9.80 13.40 -1.08
C GLU A 139 -8.41 13.14 -1.70
N ALA A 140 -7.59 12.31 -1.05
CA ALA A 140 -6.25 11.95 -1.54
C ALA A 140 -6.30 11.35 -2.95
N TYR A 141 -7.20 10.39 -3.18
CA TYR A 141 -7.34 9.73 -4.47
C TYR A 141 -7.92 10.66 -5.55
N ARG A 142 -8.85 11.55 -5.20
CA ARG A 142 -9.38 12.53 -6.14
C ARG A 142 -8.31 13.55 -6.54
N TYR A 143 -7.55 14.03 -5.56
CA TYR A 143 -6.45 14.95 -5.80
C TYR A 143 -5.38 14.30 -6.67
N ALA A 144 -5.00 13.05 -6.37
CA ALA A 144 -4.08 12.26 -7.18
C ALA A 144 -4.49 12.20 -8.65
N LEU A 145 -5.77 11.96 -8.96
CA LEU A 145 -6.27 11.97 -10.35
C LEU A 145 -6.21 13.36 -10.99
N GLN A 146 -6.58 14.41 -10.26
CA GLN A 146 -6.49 15.79 -10.75
C GLN A 146 -5.04 16.17 -11.12
N GLN A 147 -4.07 15.71 -10.33
CA GLN A 147 -2.65 15.97 -10.59
C GLN A 147 -2.15 15.26 -11.85
N VAL A 148 -2.60 14.02 -12.09
CA VAL A 148 -2.28 13.30 -13.33
C VAL A 148 -2.89 13.99 -14.55
N GLU A 149 -4.10 14.51 -14.44
CA GLU A 149 -4.76 15.19 -15.57
C GLU A 149 -4.14 16.55 -15.91
N THR A 150 -3.48 17.20 -14.94
CA THR A 150 -2.89 18.53 -15.10
C THR A 150 -1.41 18.50 -15.45
N GLN A 151 -0.71 17.39 -15.20
CA GLN A 151 0.71 17.22 -15.53
C GLN A 151 0.87 16.43 -16.84
N GLU A 152 1.37 17.09 -17.89
CA GLU A 152 1.49 16.49 -19.23
C GLU A 152 2.34 15.20 -19.28
N ASP A 153 3.35 15.09 -18.41
CA ASP A 153 4.28 13.95 -18.37
C ASP A 153 3.89 12.85 -17.35
N ALA A 154 2.80 13.02 -16.60
CA ALA A 154 2.38 12.06 -15.59
C ALA A 154 1.75 10.82 -16.24
N GLN A 155 2.39 9.67 -16.04
CA GLN A 155 1.91 8.39 -16.59
C GLN A 155 1.10 7.63 -15.56
N GLU A 156 1.64 7.54 -14.33
CA GLU A 156 1.07 6.75 -13.26
C GLU A 156 0.98 7.55 -11.97
N VAL A 157 0.03 7.16 -11.12
CA VAL A 157 -0.16 7.73 -9.80
C VAL A 157 -0.50 6.63 -8.82
N ARG A 158 -0.08 6.82 -7.58
CA ARG A 158 -0.49 5.97 -6.47
C ARG A 158 -0.73 6.81 -5.23
N VAL A 159 -1.65 6.36 -4.39
CA VAL A 159 -1.84 6.90 -3.05
C VAL A 159 -1.15 5.97 -2.07
N VAL A 160 -0.40 6.54 -1.14
CA VAL A 160 0.42 5.82 -0.16
C VAL A 160 0.09 6.30 1.24
N ALA A 161 0.30 5.44 2.24
CA ALA A 161 0.21 5.84 3.63
C ALA A 161 1.36 6.79 3.98
N GLU A 162 1.03 7.90 4.64
CA GLU A 162 2.00 8.83 5.19
C GLU A 162 2.27 8.51 6.66
N LEU A 163 3.54 8.47 7.01
CA LEU A 163 3.99 8.23 8.38
C LEU A 163 3.63 9.45 9.27
N SER A 164 3.25 9.21 10.53
CA SER A 164 3.09 10.32 11.46
C SER A 164 4.43 10.99 11.76
N ASP A 165 4.39 12.30 11.96
CA ASP A 165 5.59 13.11 12.24
C ASP A 165 6.23 12.69 13.57
N GLU A 166 5.41 12.30 14.56
CA GLU A 166 5.86 11.81 15.86
C GLU A 166 6.67 10.51 15.73
N LEU A 167 6.16 9.56 14.95
CA LEU A 167 6.82 8.27 14.74
C LEU A 167 8.09 8.44 13.90
N ARG A 168 8.05 9.31 12.89
CA ARG A 168 9.23 9.68 12.09
C ARG A 168 10.33 10.29 12.97
N GLU A 169 9.98 11.21 13.87
CA GLU A 169 10.93 11.83 14.79
C GLU A 169 11.48 10.81 15.79
N GLN A 170 10.66 9.85 16.24
CA GLN A 170 11.12 8.76 17.10
C GLN A 170 12.14 7.87 16.38
N TRP A 171 11.87 7.47 15.14
CA TRP A 171 12.83 6.69 14.34
C TRP A 171 14.12 7.47 14.08
N PHE A 172 14.03 8.76 13.81
CA PHE A 172 15.21 9.61 13.62
C PHE A 172 16.10 9.63 14.87
N LYS A 173 15.51 9.79 16.06
CA LYS A 173 16.27 9.74 17.33
C LYS A 173 16.96 8.41 17.52
N LEU A 174 16.27 7.30 17.27
CA LEU A 174 16.85 5.95 17.37
C LEU A 174 18.02 5.74 16.40
N GLY A 175 17.92 6.27 15.17
CA GLY A 175 19.01 6.22 14.22
C GLY A 175 20.23 7.05 14.66
N ILE A 176 20.01 8.26 15.20
CA ILE A 176 21.10 9.11 15.71
C ILE A 176 21.74 8.55 17.00
N GLU A 177 20.99 7.80 17.81
CA GLU A 177 21.52 7.11 18.99
C GLU A 177 22.40 5.91 18.62
N ASN A 178 22.25 5.36 17.41
CA ASN A 178 23.08 4.27 16.91
C ASN A 178 24.45 4.80 16.43
N PRO A 179 25.58 4.27 16.95
CA PRO A 179 26.92 4.80 16.62
C PRO A 179 27.31 4.70 15.14
N TRP A 180 26.83 3.66 14.43
CA TRP A 180 27.13 3.49 13.01
C TRP A 180 26.29 4.44 12.16
N ILE A 181 24.97 4.47 12.40
CA ILE A 181 24.04 5.30 11.63
C ILE A 181 24.34 6.80 11.80
N SER A 182 24.66 7.25 13.01
CA SER A 182 25.03 8.64 13.27
C SER A 182 26.34 9.09 12.61
N SER A 183 27.17 8.14 12.18
CA SER A 183 28.42 8.41 11.45
C SER A 183 28.25 8.44 9.92
N ALA A 184 27.03 8.27 9.40
CA ALA A 184 26.74 8.39 7.97
C ALA A 184 27.08 9.81 7.46
N ASP A 185 27.80 9.89 6.34
CA ASP A 185 28.27 11.15 5.74
C ASP A 185 27.86 11.31 4.26
N ASP A 186 27.87 10.23 3.47
CA ASP A 186 27.51 10.27 2.05
C ASP A 186 26.41 9.24 1.69
N PRO A 187 25.12 9.59 1.82
CA PRO A 187 24.59 10.85 2.36
C PRO A 187 24.51 10.85 3.90
N PRO A 188 24.40 12.04 4.55
CA PRO A 188 24.23 12.11 5.99
C PRO A 188 22.84 11.62 6.41
N PHE A 189 22.75 11.02 7.60
CA PHE A 189 21.46 10.60 8.16
C PHE A 189 20.67 11.81 8.69
N THR A 190 19.53 12.09 8.09
CA THR A 190 18.68 13.25 8.41
C THR A 190 17.21 12.84 8.57
N ARG A 191 16.37 13.79 9.02
CA ARG A 191 14.90 13.59 9.08
C ARG A 191 14.26 13.24 7.74
N ASN A 192 14.94 13.57 6.64
CA ASN A 192 14.47 13.30 5.29
C ASN A 192 15.00 11.98 4.71
N SER A 193 15.79 11.21 5.47
CA SER A 193 16.39 9.95 4.99
C SER A 193 15.39 8.80 4.86
N PHE A 194 14.18 8.93 5.41
CA PHE A 194 13.17 7.86 5.40
C PHE A 194 12.37 7.83 4.10
N VAL A 195 12.45 6.71 3.40
CA VAL A 195 11.74 6.46 2.15
C VAL A 195 10.71 5.36 2.33
N GLY A 196 9.44 5.71 2.09
CA GLY A 196 8.32 4.79 2.19
C GLY A 196 8.18 3.93 0.94
N CYS A 197 7.98 2.63 1.15
CA CYS A 197 7.65 1.65 0.12
C CYS A 197 6.14 1.43 0.07
N TYR A 198 5.60 1.19 -1.13
CA TYR A 198 4.16 1.00 -1.32
C TYR A 198 3.69 -0.42 -0.98
N SER A 199 4.52 -1.41 -1.22
CA SER A 199 4.23 -2.81 -0.96
C SER A 199 5.43 -3.53 -0.36
N VAL A 200 5.19 -4.75 0.12
CA VAL A 200 6.26 -5.63 0.63
C VAL A 200 7.22 -6.02 -0.49
N GLU A 201 6.72 -6.17 -1.72
CA GLU A 201 7.52 -6.46 -2.91
C GLU A 201 8.44 -5.29 -3.26
N GLU A 202 7.94 -4.04 -3.28
CA GLU A 202 8.80 -2.86 -3.49
C GLU A 202 9.87 -2.75 -2.39
N LEU A 203 9.50 -3.03 -1.14
CA LEU A 203 10.45 -3.05 -0.03
C LEU A 203 11.54 -4.11 -0.25
N ALA A 204 11.16 -5.32 -0.68
CA ALA A 204 12.09 -6.41 -0.99
C ALA A 204 13.01 -6.06 -2.16
N GLU A 205 12.47 -5.49 -3.24
CA GLU A 205 13.25 -5.05 -4.40
C GLU A 205 14.29 -3.99 -4.01
N ARG A 206 13.90 -3.01 -3.20
CA ARG A 206 14.84 -1.97 -2.73
C ARG A 206 15.91 -2.56 -1.82
N ILE A 207 15.53 -3.31 -0.79
CA ILE A 207 16.52 -3.89 0.13
C ILE A 207 17.45 -4.84 -0.63
N GLY A 208 16.91 -5.70 -1.50
CA GLY A 208 17.65 -6.67 -2.31
C GLY A 208 18.49 -6.06 -3.44
N HIS A 209 18.33 -4.78 -3.78
CA HIS A 209 19.22 -4.10 -4.72
C HIS A 209 20.67 -4.03 -4.18
N GLY A 210 20.84 -4.00 -2.86
CA GLY A 210 22.14 -3.90 -2.20
C GLY A 210 22.87 -2.59 -2.51
N ASN A 211 24.14 -2.55 -2.10
CA ASN A 211 25.04 -1.39 -2.22
C ASN A 211 24.48 -0.13 -1.55
N TRP A 212 23.85 -0.30 -0.38
CA TRP A 212 23.27 0.79 0.38
C TRP A 212 24.30 1.48 1.26
N ALA A 213 24.28 2.81 1.26
CA ALA A 213 25.03 3.62 2.22
C ALA A 213 24.46 3.42 3.64
N ILE A 214 25.30 3.56 4.65
CA ILE A 214 24.87 3.60 6.05
C ILE A 214 23.86 4.75 6.23
N GLY A 215 22.83 4.52 7.05
CA GLY A 215 21.77 5.50 7.28
C GLY A 215 20.68 5.52 6.20
N THR A 216 20.80 4.71 5.14
CA THR A 216 19.66 4.49 4.23
C THR A 216 18.49 3.92 5.02
N ALA A 217 17.36 4.63 5.04
CA ALA A 217 16.18 4.23 5.79
C ALA A 217 15.00 3.94 4.87
N LEU A 218 14.56 2.68 4.87
CA LEU A 218 13.41 2.21 4.13
C LEU A 218 12.30 1.83 5.13
N TYR A 219 11.05 2.11 4.80
CA TYR A 219 9.95 1.68 5.64
C TYR A 219 8.75 1.22 4.83
N TYR A 220 7.98 0.34 5.43
CA TYR A 220 6.67 -0.08 4.94
C TYR A 220 5.70 -0.03 6.12
N ARG A 221 4.74 0.90 6.08
CA ARG A 221 3.86 1.23 7.22
C ARG A 221 4.69 1.62 8.45
N ASP A 222 4.31 1.19 9.65
CA ASP A 222 5.08 1.38 10.89
C ASP A 222 6.14 0.27 11.09
N LEU A 223 6.81 -0.15 10.02
CA LEU A 223 7.97 -1.05 10.07
C LEU A 223 9.12 -0.39 9.30
N CYS A 224 10.17 -0.02 10.02
CA CYS A 224 11.32 0.70 9.48
C CYS A 224 12.59 -0.14 9.57
N PHE A 225 13.42 -0.02 8.54
CA PHE A 225 14.73 -0.62 8.40
C PHE A 225 15.73 0.50 8.13
N ILE A 226 16.71 0.67 9.01
CA ILE A 226 17.81 1.62 8.80
C ILE A 226 19.09 0.84 8.62
N ASN A 227 19.74 0.98 7.46
CA ASN A 227 20.98 0.30 7.17
C ASN A 227 22.09 0.77 8.12
N GLN A 228 22.75 -0.16 8.81
CA GLN A 228 23.82 0.17 9.76
C GLN A 228 25.20 -0.34 9.33
N VAL A 229 25.27 -1.11 8.24
CA VAL A 229 26.52 -1.65 7.68
C VAL A 229 26.62 -1.29 6.20
N GLU A 230 27.80 -0.88 5.74
CA GLU A 230 28.01 -0.61 4.31
C GLU A 230 27.60 -1.81 3.44
N GLY A 231 26.95 -1.54 2.31
CA GLY A 231 26.49 -2.59 1.39
C GLY A 231 25.06 -3.06 1.63
N GLY A 232 24.50 -2.87 2.83
CA GLY A 232 23.12 -3.27 3.14
C GLY A 232 22.99 -4.61 3.86
N ASP A 233 24.04 -5.08 4.54
CA ASP A 233 24.08 -6.42 5.15
C ASP A 233 23.29 -6.52 6.46
N GLU A 234 23.20 -5.42 7.23
CA GLU A 234 22.49 -5.39 8.50
C GLU A 234 21.61 -4.14 8.64
N TRP A 235 20.36 -4.38 9.04
CA TRP A 235 19.34 -3.35 9.16
C TRP A 235 18.83 -3.26 10.60
N LEU A 236 18.96 -2.08 11.20
CA LEU A 236 18.25 -1.75 12.44
C LEU A 236 16.75 -1.77 12.15
N THR A 237 16.05 -2.72 12.76
CA THR A 237 14.62 -2.93 12.54
C THR A 237 13.80 -2.33 13.69
N ILE A 238 12.84 -1.47 13.32
CA ILE A 238 12.04 -0.67 14.25
C ILE A 238 10.56 -0.88 13.97
N ARG A 239 9.76 -1.16 15.00
CA ARG A 239 8.30 -1.32 14.95
C ARG A 239 7.66 -0.66 16.18
N HIS A 240 6.58 0.09 16.03
CA HIS A 240 5.93 0.85 17.13
C HIS A 240 6.88 1.85 17.79
N GLY A 241 7.87 2.33 17.03
CA GLY A 241 8.95 3.16 17.54
C GLY A 241 9.90 2.45 18.51
N ILE A 242 9.94 1.13 18.52
CA ILE A 242 10.87 0.34 19.34
C ILE A 242 11.91 -0.31 18.43
N PRO A 243 13.21 -0.06 18.63
CA PRO A 243 14.24 -0.86 17.99
C PRO A 243 14.26 -2.23 18.65
N PHE A 244 14.22 -3.30 17.86
CA PHE A 244 14.17 -4.64 18.46
C PHE A 244 15.15 -5.64 17.85
N GLU A 245 15.60 -5.48 16.60
CA GLU A 245 16.59 -6.41 16.05
C GLU A 245 17.53 -5.74 15.04
N SER A 246 18.75 -6.27 14.94
CA SER A 246 19.61 -6.12 13.78
C SER A 246 19.33 -7.30 12.85
N MET A 247 18.79 -7.06 11.66
CA MET A 247 18.42 -8.14 10.73
C MET A 247 19.25 -8.10 9.45
N THR A 248 19.76 -9.27 9.07
CA THR A 248 20.25 -9.53 7.71
C THR A 248 19.08 -10.02 6.85
N LEU A 249 18.69 -9.21 5.86
CA LEU A 249 17.44 -9.40 5.12
C LEU A 249 17.63 -10.08 3.77
N GLU A 250 18.81 -9.94 3.14
CA GLU A 250 19.11 -10.47 1.81
C GLU A 250 18.85 -11.99 1.69
N PRO A 251 19.31 -12.87 2.59
CA PRO A 251 19.01 -14.30 2.50
C PRO A 251 17.50 -14.59 2.60
N SER A 252 16.77 -13.80 3.39
CA SER A 252 15.32 -13.96 3.46
C SER A 252 14.63 -13.54 2.16
N ILE A 253 15.18 -12.59 1.42
CA ILE A 253 14.68 -12.18 0.10
C ILE A 253 14.98 -13.25 -0.93
N GLU A 254 16.23 -13.70 -1.04
CA GLU A 254 16.66 -14.74 -1.99
C GLU A 254 15.91 -16.05 -1.82
N GLU A 255 15.64 -16.45 -0.57
CA GLU A 255 14.91 -17.68 -0.24
C GLU A 255 13.38 -17.52 -0.30
N GLY A 256 12.86 -16.35 -0.69
CA GLY A 256 11.42 -16.08 -0.77
C GLY A 256 10.71 -16.05 0.58
N ARG A 257 11.45 -15.88 1.68
CA ARG A 257 10.94 -15.82 3.06
C ARG A 257 10.67 -14.40 3.57
N PHE A 258 11.02 -13.37 2.80
CA PHE A 258 10.90 -11.97 3.20
C PHE A 258 9.46 -11.53 3.45
N ALA A 259 8.53 -11.83 2.53
CA ALA A 259 7.13 -11.45 2.73
C ALA A 259 6.49 -12.12 3.97
N PRO A 260 6.68 -13.44 4.23
CA PRO A 260 6.31 -14.05 5.51
C PRO A 260 6.96 -13.39 6.74
N LEU A 261 8.24 -12.99 6.65
CA LEU A 261 8.92 -12.28 7.73
C LEU A 261 8.24 -10.93 8.02
N VAL A 262 8.07 -10.07 7.01
CA VAL A 262 7.43 -8.76 7.15
C VAL A 262 6.02 -8.89 7.74
N ARG A 263 5.24 -9.89 7.32
CA ARG A 263 3.92 -10.16 7.91
C ARG A 263 3.98 -10.45 9.41
N ARG A 264 4.93 -11.26 9.87
CA ARG A 264 5.13 -11.52 11.31
C ARG A 264 5.52 -10.25 12.06
N LEU A 265 6.46 -9.48 11.52
CA LEU A 265 6.91 -8.22 12.12
C LEU A 265 5.78 -7.20 12.24
N LEU A 266 4.94 -7.07 11.21
CA LEU A 266 3.79 -6.17 11.24
C LEU A 266 2.72 -6.60 12.26
N ALA A 267 2.54 -7.90 12.46
CA ALA A 267 1.61 -8.48 13.43
C ALA A 267 2.13 -8.41 14.88
N ALA A 268 3.42 -8.18 15.08
CA ALA A 268 4.01 -8.10 16.41
C ALA A 268 3.45 -6.93 17.22
N SER A 269 3.05 -7.18 18.47
CA SER A 269 2.69 -6.14 19.43
C SER A 269 3.91 -5.38 19.93
N LYS A 270 3.66 -4.22 20.53
CA LYS A 270 4.68 -3.42 21.23
C LYS A 270 5.46 -4.24 22.26
N GLU A 271 4.76 -5.04 23.06
CA GLU A 271 5.34 -5.90 24.10
C GLU A 271 6.14 -7.06 23.48
N GLN A 272 5.67 -7.63 22.37
CA GLN A 272 6.39 -8.68 21.64
C GLN A 272 7.71 -8.16 21.06
N CYS A 273 7.73 -6.95 20.51
CA CYS A 273 8.96 -6.29 20.05
C CYS A 273 9.92 -6.06 21.22
N GLN A 274 9.44 -5.61 22.38
CA GLN A 274 10.29 -5.42 23.57
C GLN A 274 10.89 -6.72 24.11
N GLN A 275 10.19 -7.86 23.93
CA GLN A 275 10.61 -9.16 24.43
C GLN A 275 11.31 -10.05 23.40
N LEU A 276 11.39 -9.61 22.14
CA LEU A 276 11.89 -10.40 21.00
C LEU A 276 11.11 -11.71 20.78
N LYS A 277 9.77 -11.64 20.79
CA LYS A 277 8.87 -12.81 20.64
C LYS A 277 7.77 -12.57 19.59
N TYR A 278 8.11 -12.73 18.30
CA TYR A 278 7.23 -12.46 17.15
C TYR A 278 7.36 -13.48 16.00
#